data_AF-A0A6A0AZV7-F1
#
_entry.id   AF-A0A6A0AZV7-F1
#
_cell.length_a   1.000
_cell.length_b   1.000
_cell.length_c   1.000
_cell.angle_alpha   90.00
_cell.angle_beta   90.00
_cell.angle_gamma   90.00
#
_symmetry.space_group_name_H-M   'P 1'
#
loop_
_entity.id
_entity.type
_entity.pdbx_description
1 polymer ?
#
loop_
_entity_poly.entity_id
_entity_poly.type
_entity_poly.pdbx_seq_one_letter_code
_entity_poly.pdbx_strand_id
1 'polypeptide(L)'
;MTEHPDPADLAELALEGRAVDEAPPPVREHLRACAGCRNELDELRRLVGAVRTATSSDLVGPPPPGVWDRLAHQARVGRKGRQARKARQARQARKARKGEKERKDRKGQKGCAGRVFAADADGMPMPGGRTLRRRRLAAAVLLAAGLAAVAARCALRWTRRRRPVREDPLRRRA
;
A
#
# COMPACT_ATOMS: atom_id res chain seq x y z
N MET A 1 -17.01 -20.86 2.21
CA MET A 1 -15.54 -20.93 2.06
C MET A 1 -14.98 -19.60 2.50
N THR A 2 -14.58 -19.51 3.76
CA THR A 2 -13.94 -18.29 4.28
C THR A 2 -12.53 -18.27 3.71
N GLU A 3 -12.22 -17.25 2.93
CA GLU A 3 -10.90 -17.09 2.32
C GLU A 3 -9.85 -16.93 3.43
N HIS A 4 -8.76 -17.70 3.34
CA HIS A 4 -7.67 -17.59 4.31
C HIS A 4 -6.99 -16.21 4.18
N PRO A 5 -6.51 -15.60 5.28
CA PRO A 5 -5.72 -14.38 5.24
C PRO A 5 -4.53 -14.54 4.31
N ASP A 6 -4.15 -13.45 3.63
CA ASP A 6 -2.91 -13.43 2.84
C ASP A 6 -1.73 -13.81 3.75
N PRO A 7 -0.86 -14.76 3.36
CA PRO A 7 0.36 -15.07 4.10
C PRO A 7 1.22 -13.84 4.43
N ALA A 8 1.17 -12.80 3.59
CA ALA A 8 1.84 -11.53 3.86
C ALA A 8 1.30 -10.82 5.12
N ASP A 9 -0.01 -10.86 5.35
CA ASP A 9 -0.65 -10.25 6.53
C ASP A 9 -0.29 -11.03 7.81
N LEU A 10 -0.23 -12.36 7.73
CA LEU A 10 0.22 -13.20 8.86
C LEU A 10 1.69 -12.93 9.21
N ALA A 11 2.55 -12.77 8.19
CA ALA A 11 3.94 -12.40 8.39
C ALA A 11 4.09 -11.01 9.03
N GLU A 12 3.27 -10.03 8.63
CA GLU A 12 3.27 -8.70 9.25
C GLU A 12 2.88 -8.77 10.74
N LEU A 13 1.82 -9.52 11.08
CA LEU A 13 1.41 -9.73 12.47
C LEU A 13 2.52 -10.39 13.31
N ALA A 14 3.21 -11.39 12.75
CA ALA A 14 4.34 -12.05 13.42
C ALA A 14 5.53 -11.10 13.64
N LEU A 15 5.88 -10.29 12.63
CA LEU A 15 6.96 -9.32 12.71
C LEU A 15 6.68 -8.22 13.73
N GLU A 16 5.44 -7.75 13.82
CA GLU A 16 5.07 -6.73 14.80
C GLU A 16 4.98 -7.28 16.23
N GLY A 17 4.90 -8.61 16.39
CA GLY A 17 4.74 -9.26 17.69
C GLY A 17 3.38 -8.99 18.33
N ARG A 18 2.36 -8.65 17.51
CA ARG A 18 1.02 -8.35 17.99
C ARG A 18 0.32 -9.62 18.45
N ALA A 19 -0.46 -9.52 19.52
CA ALA A 19 -1.38 -10.59 19.91
C ALA A 19 -2.47 -10.77 18.84
N VAL A 20 -3.10 -11.95 18.80
CA VAL A 20 -4.22 -12.22 17.87
C VAL A 20 -5.35 -11.20 18.07
N ASP A 21 -5.55 -10.71 19.29
CA ASP A 21 -6.60 -9.75 19.61
C ASP A 21 -6.36 -8.34 19.06
N GLU A 22 -5.12 -8.02 18.68
CA GLU A 22 -4.71 -6.74 18.09
C GLU A 22 -4.74 -6.74 16.56
N ALA A 23 -5.03 -7.88 15.94
CA ALA A 23 -5.18 -8.00 14.49
C ALA A 23 -6.43 -7.25 13.99
N PRO A 24 -6.46 -6.84 12.70
CA PRO A 24 -7.66 -6.27 12.09
C PRO A 24 -8.89 -7.16 12.34
N PRO A 25 -10.08 -6.60 12.60
CA PRO A 25 -11.28 -7.37 12.95
C PRO A 25 -11.56 -8.61 12.07
N PRO A 26 -11.49 -8.55 10.73
CA PRO A 26 -11.76 -9.74 9.90
C PRO A 26 -10.69 -10.83 10.08
N VAL A 27 -9.42 -10.45 10.21
CA VAL A 27 -8.32 -11.39 10.42
C VAL A 27 -8.41 -12.02 11.81
N ARG A 28 -8.74 -11.22 12.83
CA ARG A 28 -8.92 -11.70 14.21
C ARG A 28 -10.05 -12.72 14.31
N GLU A 29 -11.20 -12.44 13.68
CA GLU A 29 -12.33 -13.37 13.65
C GLU A 29 -11.96 -14.68 12.96
N HIS A 30 -11.28 -14.60 11.82
CA HIS A 30 -10.78 -15.79 11.13
C HIS A 30 -9.78 -16.58 11.97
N LEU A 31 -8.80 -15.92 12.60
CA LEU A 31 -7.82 -16.59 13.46
C LEU A 31 -8.48 -17.28 14.65
N ARG A 32 -9.58 -16.76 15.19
CA ARG A 32 -10.35 -17.45 16.24
C ARG A 32 -11.02 -18.72 15.72
N ALA A 33 -11.49 -18.72 14.48
CA ALA A 33 -12.21 -19.85 13.88
C ALA A 33 -11.28 -20.90 13.22
N CYS A 34 -10.08 -20.51 12.75
CA CYS A 34 -9.22 -21.36 11.94
C CYS A 34 -7.96 -21.79 12.71
N ALA A 35 -7.85 -23.08 13.04
CA ALA A 35 -6.66 -23.63 13.69
C ALA A 35 -5.41 -23.60 12.79
N GLY A 36 -5.56 -23.83 11.48
CA GLY A 36 -4.45 -23.80 10.52
C GLY A 36 -3.73 -22.45 10.48
N CYS A 37 -4.47 -21.36 10.34
CA CYS A 37 -3.88 -20.02 10.32
C CYS A 37 -3.27 -19.61 11.67
N ARG A 38 -3.77 -20.14 12.80
CA ARG A 38 -3.14 -19.93 14.11
C ARG A 38 -1.80 -20.64 14.20
N ASN A 39 -1.74 -21.90 13.79
CA ASN A 39 -0.50 -22.68 13.79
C ASN A 39 0.55 -22.02 12.91
N GLU A 40 0.17 -21.58 11.71
CA GLU A 40 1.06 -20.86 10.79
C GLU A 40 1.58 -19.55 11.41
N LEU A 41 0.71 -18.75 12.05
CA LEU A 41 1.13 -17.53 12.75
C LEU A 41 2.11 -17.83 13.90
N ASP A 42 1.89 -18.91 14.65
CA ASP A 42 2.76 -19.30 15.76
C ASP A 42 4.11 -19.87 15.27
N GLU A 43 4.14 -20.55 14.13
CA GLU A 43 5.37 -20.94 13.43
C GLU A 43 6.17 -19.70 12.98
N LEU A 44 5.50 -18.73 12.34
CA LEU A 44 6.12 -17.47 11.94
C LEU A 44 6.67 -16.70 13.15
N ARG A 45 5.94 -16.65 14.26
CA ARG A 45 6.40 -16.02 15.51
C ARG A 45 7.62 -16.72 16.09
N ARG A 46 7.64 -18.06 16.11
CA ARG A 46 8.80 -18.85 16.56
C ARG A 46 10.03 -18.57 15.69
N LEU A 47 9.86 -18.52 14.37
CA LEU A 47 10.93 -18.18 13.44
C LEU A 47 11.45 -16.76 13.67
N VAL A 48 10.56 -15.76 13.79
CA VAL A 48 10.94 -14.37 14.09
C VAL A 48 11.66 -14.27 15.43
N GLY A 49 11.22 -15.03 16.44
CA GLY A 49 11.88 -15.14 17.73
C GLY A 49 13.30 -15.67 17.59
N ALA A 50 13.48 -16.81 16.91
CA ALA A 50 14.79 -17.41 16.67
C ALA A 50 15.74 -16.46 15.92
N VAL A 51 15.25 -15.78 14.88
CA VAL A 51 16.04 -14.80 14.12
C VAL A 51 16.45 -13.60 14.99
N ARG A 52 15.60 -13.17 15.93
CA ARG A 52 15.92 -12.05 16.84
C ARG A 52 16.90 -12.42 17.94
N THR A 53 16.90 -13.68 18.38
CA THR A 53 17.82 -14.19 19.38
C THR A 53 19.12 -14.70 18.77
N ALA A 54 19.17 -14.85 17.44
CA ALA A 54 20.37 -15.29 16.74
C ALA A 54 21.53 -14.32 17.00
N THR A 55 22.66 -14.91 17.34
CA THR A 55 23.92 -14.25 17.62
C THR A 55 24.85 -14.34 16.43
N SER A 56 25.94 -13.56 16.43
CA SER A 56 26.94 -13.61 15.36
C SER A 56 27.60 -14.99 15.21
N SER A 57 27.61 -15.82 16.26
CA SER A 57 28.09 -17.20 16.20
C SER A 57 27.12 -18.16 15.50
N ASP A 58 25.82 -17.83 15.46
CA ASP A 58 24.81 -18.61 14.73
C ASP A 58 24.85 -18.32 13.22
N LEU A 59 25.51 -17.24 12.83
CA LEU A 59 25.72 -16.90 11.44
C LEU A 59 26.85 -17.75 10.86
N VAL A 60 26.56 -18.41 9.75
CA VAL A 60 27.60 -18.88 8.82
C VAL A 60 28.48 -17.66 8.52
N GLY A 61 29.81 -17.81 8.61
CA GLY A 61 30.79 -16.71 8.61
C GLY A 61 30.60 -15.65 7.52
N PRO A 62 31.40 -14.56 7.55
CA PRO A 62 31.17 -13.39 6.72
C PRO A 62 30.92 -13.78 5.25
N PRO A 63 29.89 -13.19 4.60
CA PRO A 63 29.58 -13.55 3.23
C PRO A 63 30.79 -13.27 2.32
N PRO A 64 31.04 -14.10 1.29
CA PRO A 64 32.15 -13.89 0.38
C PRO A 64 32.17 -12.46 -0.21
N PRO A 65 33.37 -11.90 -0.48
CA PRO A 65 33.48 -10.57 -1.06
C PRO A 65 32.70 -10.49 -2.38
N GLY A 66 32.03 -9.35 -2.63
CA GLY A 66 31.25 -9.11 -3.84
C GLY A 66 29.81 -9.66 -3.85
N VAL A 67 29.39 -10.43 -2.84
CA VAL A 67 27.98 -10.88 -2.73
C VAL A 67 27.04 -9.69 -2.61
N TRP A 68 27.40 -8.69 -1.79
CA TRP A 68 26.59 -7.48 -1.61
C TRP A 68 26.52 -6.63 -2.89
N ASP A 69 27.61 -6.53 -3.64
CA ASP A 69 27.63 -5.82 -4.93
C ASP A 69 26.72 -6.50 -5.95
N ARG A 70 26.74 -7.84 -6.00
CA ARG A 70 25.88 -8.64 -6.88
C ARG A 70 24.40 -8.45 -6.53
N LEU A 71 24.04 -8.52 -5.24
CA LEU A 71 22.68 -8.28 -4.77
C LEU A 71 22.22 -6.85 -5.07
N ALA A 72 23.08 -5.86 -4.83
CA ALA A 72 22.80 -4.46 -5.14
C ALA A 72 22.58 -4.25 -6.65
N HIS A 73 23.39 -4.91 -7.48
CA HIS A 73 23.23 -4.88 -8.93
C HIS A 73 21.89 -5.49 -9.37
N GLN A 74 21.56 -6.70 -8.89
CA GLN A 74 20.29 -7.36 -9.19
C GLN A 74 19.07 -6.52 -8.77
N ALA A 75 19.12 -5.93 -7.57
CA ALA A 75 18.06 -5.04 -7.08
C ALA A 75 17.86 -3.80 -7.96
N ARG A 76 18.93 -3.26 -8.56
CA ARG A 76 18.86 -2.14 -9.51
C ARG A 76 18.28 -2.57 -10.86
N VAL A 77 18.66 -3.73 -11.38
CA VAL A 77 18.15 -4.28 -12.66
C VAL A 77 16.62 -4.45 -12.60
N GLY A 78 16.10 -4.99 -11.50
CA GLY A 78 14.64 -5.15 -11.31
C GLY A 78 13.84 -3.84 -11.27
N ARG A 79 14.46 -2.73 -10.85
CA ARG A 79 13.83 -1.39 -10.86
C ARG A 79 13.79 -0.79 -12.27
N LYS A 80 14.89 -0.90 -13.02
CA LYS A 80 14.96 -0.42 -14.41
C LYS A 80 13.94 -1.12 -15.31
N GLY A 81 13.78 -2.44 -15.18
CA GLY A 81 12.78 -3.21 -15.93
C GLY A 81 11.34 -2.76 -15.65
N ARG A 82 10.99 -2.51 -14.37
CA ARG A 82 9.67 -1.99 -14.00
C ARG A 82 9.41 -0.59 -14.55
N GLN A 83 10.40 0.29 -14.53
CA GLN A 83 10.28 1.64 -15.10
C GLN A 83 10.10 1.59 -16.62
N ALA A 84 10.88 0.77 -17.32
CA ALA A 84 10.74 0.58 -18.76
C ALA A 84 9.36 0.05 -19.14
N ARG A 85 8.81 -0.92 -18.38
CA ARG A 85 7.45 -1.44 -18.57
C ARG A 85 6.39 -0.35 -18.38
N LYS A 86 6.49 0.44 -17.31
CA LYS A 86 5.59 1.59 -17.08
C LYS A 86 5.66 2.62 -18.22
N ALA A 87 6.86 2.94 -18.69
CA ALA A 87 7.04 3.86 -19.81
C ALA A 87 6.41 3.32 -21.10
N ARG A 88 6.55 2.02 -21.39
CA ARG A 88 5.91 1.37 -22.54
C ARG A 88 4.39 1.40 -22.44
N GLN A 89 3.84 1.08 -21.27
CA GLN A 89 2.39 1.15 -21.01
C GLN A 89 1.85 2.57 -21.18
N ALA A 90 2.54 3.59 -20.66
CA ALA A 90 2.17 4.99 -20.82
C ALA A 90 2.19 5.43 -22.30
N ARG A 91 3.20 5.00 -23.07
CA ARG A 91 3.26 5.25 -24.52
C ARG A 91 2.10 4.59 -25.26
N GLN A 92 1.76 3.34 -24.92
CA GLN A 92 0.62 2.62 -25.52
C GLN A 92 -0.72 3.30 -25.19
N ALA A 93 -0.93 3.71 -23.94
CA ALA A 93 -2.13 4.44 -23.52
C ALA A 93 -2.28 5.79 -24.26
N ARG A 94 -1.17 6.52 -24.48
CA ARG A 94 -1.19 7.76 -25.29
C ARG A 94 -1.57 7.50 -26.75
N LYS A 95 -1.03 6.44 -27.36
CA LYS A 95 -1.38 6.03 -28.72
C LYS A 95 -2.85 5.65 -28.84
N ALA A 96 -3.39 4.90 -27.88
CA ALA A 96 -4.80 4.52 -27.85
C ALA A 96 -5.73 5.75 -27.78
N ARG A 97 -5.42 6.73 -26.91
CA ARG A 97 -6.19 7.99 -26.82
C ARG A 97 -6.13 8.82 -28.10
N LYS A 98 -4.98 8.87 -28.78
CA LYS A 98 -4.85 9.58 -30.06
C LYS A 98 -5.72 8.94 -31.14
N GLY A 99 -5.69 7.62 -31.27
CA GLY A 99 -6.54 6.90 -32.22
C GLY A 99 -8.04 7.04 -31.95
N GLU A 100 -8.44 7.13 -30.68
CA GLU A 100 -9.85 7.40 -30.31
C GLU A 100 -10.31 8.80 -30.76
N LYS A 101 -9.46 9.82 -30.60
CA LYS A 101 -9.77 11.19 -31.03
C LYS A 101 -9.93 11.27 -32.55
N GLU A 102 -8.97 10.72 -33.31
CA GLU A 102 -9.04 10.69 -34.78
C GLU A 102 -10.30 9.96 -35.29
N ARG A 103 -10.73 8.88 -34.61
CA ARG A 103 -11.97 8.17 -34.95
C ARG A 103 -13.23 9.02 -34.70
N LYS A 104 -13.25 9.86 -33.67
CA LYS A 104 -14.37 10.78 -33.39
C LYS A 104 -14.42 11.92 -34.41
N ASP A 105 -13.27 12.50 -34.75
CA ASP A 105 -13.17 13.58 -35.76
C ASP A 105 -13.66 13.08 -37.14
N ARG A 106 -13.32 11.84 -37.52
CA ARG A 106 -13.78 11.23 -38.78
C ARG A 106 -15.29 10.94 -38.81
N LYS A 107 -15.95 10.76 -37.66
CA LYS A 107 -17.41 10.57 -37.58
C LYS A 107 -18.18 11.88 -37.61
N GLY A 108 -17.62 12.98 -37.10
CA GLY A 108 -18.26 14.30 -37.13
C GLY A 108 -18.42 14.89 -38.53
N GLN A 109 -17.53 14.53 -39.47
CA GLN A 109 -17.53 15.09 -40.83
C GLN A 109 -18.58 14.47 -41.78
N LYS A 110 -19.24 13.37 -41.40
CA LYS A 110 -20.26 12.68 -42.25
C LYS A 110 -21.72 12.99 -41.90
N GLY A 111 -21.98 13.92 -40.97
CA GLY A 111 -23.33 14.18 -40.45
C GLY A 111 -24.04 15.46 -40.93
N CYS A 112 -23.35 16.37 -41.63
CA CYS A 112 -23.92 17.66 -42.04
C CYS A 112 -24.44 17.63 -43.48
N ALA A 113 -25.41 16.75 -43.76
CA ALA A 113 -26.24 16.87 -44.94
C ALA A 113 -27.64 16.34 -44.60
N GLY A 114 -28.58 17.26 -44.40
CA GLY A 114 -30.02 16.98 -44.44
C GLY A 114 -30.65 16.50 -43.14
N ARG A 115 -31.10 17.43 -42.30
CA ARG A 115 -32.47 17.33 -41.74
C ARG A 115 -33.02 18.70 -41.37
N VAL A 116 -33.98 19.11 -42.20
CA VAL A 116 -34.85 20.27 -42.13
C VAL A 116 -35.99 19.93 -41.15
N PHE A 117 -36.16 20.80 -40.15
CA PHE A 117 -37.37 21.15 -39.38
C PHE A 117 -38.18 20.07 -38.65
N ALA A 118 -38.39 20.28 -37.35
CA ALA A 118 -39.72 20.54 -36.78
C ALA A 118 -39.53 21.12 -35.37
N ALA A 119 -40.04 22.34 -35.19
CA ALA A 119 -40.20 22.98 -33.90
C ALA A 119 -41.55 22.55 -33.34
N ASP A 120 -41.58 22.11 -32.09
CA ASP A 120 -42.75 22.26 -31.24
C ASP A 120 -42.30 22.41 -29.78
N ALA A 121 -42.95 23.37 -29.13
CA ALA A 121 -42.75 23.77 -27.76
C ALA A 121 -43.38 22.76 -26.80
N ASP A 122 -42.82 22.62 -25.60
CA ASP A 122 -43.53 22.97 -24.38
C ASP A 122 -42.64 22.80 -23.14
N GLY A 123 -42.98 23.57 -22.10
CA GLY A 123 -42.10 23.95 -21.02
C GLY A 123 -41.65 22.84 -20.07
N MET A 124 -40.60 23.12 -19.30
CA MET A 124 -40.69 23.26 -17.84
C MET A 124 -39.37 23.82 -17.26
N PRO A 125 -39.40 24.79 -16.32
CA PRO A 125 -38.22 25.27 -15.61
C PRO A 125 -37.91 24.40 -14.38
N MET A 126 -36.71 23.81 -14.32
CA MET A 126 -36.24 23.08 -13.14
C MET A 126 -35.39 23.99 -12.22
N PRO A 127 -35.58 23.92 -10.89
CA PRO A 127 -34.86 24.76 -9.93
C PRO A 127 -33.51 24.17 -9.49
N GLY A 128 -32.52 25.06 -9.32
CA GLY A 128 -31.79 25.12 -8.04
C GLY A 128 -30.52 24.27 -7.85
N GLY A 129 -29.54 24.35 -8.74
CA GLY A 129 -28.19 23.80 -8.52
C GLY A 129 -27.31 24.67 -7.59
N ARG A 130 -27.42 24.55 -6.26
CA ARG A 130 -26.53 25.26 -5.31
C ARG A 130 -26.01 24.43 -4.11
N THR A 131 -25.91 23.10 -4.20
CA THR A 131 -25.49 22.26 -3.05
C THR A 131 -24.11 21.59 -3.18
N LEU A 132 -23.43 21.69 -4.33
CA LEU A 132 -22.17 20.97 -4.59
C LEU A 132 -20.89 21.60 -4.01
N ARG A 133 -20.90 22.89 -3.60
CA ARG A 133 -19.70 23.55 -3.07
C ARG A 133 -19.44 23.30 -1.58
N ARG A 134 -20.46 22.99 -0.76
CA ARG A 134 -20.28 22.77 0.69
C ARG A 134 -19.71 21.39 1.06
N ARG A 135 -19.89 20.37 0.21
CA ARG A 135 -19.38 19.00 0.48
C ARG A 135 -17.86 18.84 0.30
N ARG A 136 -17.18 19.74 -0.43
CA ARG A 136 -15.73 19.64 -0.65
C ARG A 136 -14.88 20.10 0.53
N LEU A 137 -15.40 20.99 1.39
CA LEU A 137 -14.67 21.50 2.55
C LEU A 137 -14.69 20.51 3.73
N ALA A 138 -15.78 19.75 3.92
CA ALA A 138 -15.87 18.75 4.98
C ALA A 138 -14.89 17.56 4.78
N ALA A 139 -14.68 17.14 3.53
CA ALA A 139 -13.74 16.04 3.23
C ALA A 139 -12.26 16.44 3.46
N ALA A 140 -11.90 17.71 3.24
CA ALA A 140 -10.54 18.19 3.45
C ALA A 140 -10.17 18.28 4.94
N VAL A 141 -11.11 18.68 5.81
CA VAL A 141 -10.88 18.77 7.27
C VAL A 141 -10.69 17.38 7.89
N LEU A 142 -11.42 16.35 7.43
CA LEU A 142 -11.25 14.98 7.91
C LEU A 142 -9.91 14.35 7.48
N LEU A 143 -9.42 14.66 6.28
CA LEU A 143 -8.09 14.21 5.81
C LEU A 143 -6.95 14.85 6.62
N ALA A 144 -7.06 16.13 6.99
CA ALA A 144 -6.05 16.81 7.79
C ALA A 144 -5.98 16.27 9.24
N ALA A 145 -7.14 15.99 9.86
CA ALA A 145 -7.19 15.40 11.20
C ALA A 145 -6.61 13.97 11.26
N GLY A 146 -6.83 13.17 10.20
CA GLY A 146 -6.26 11.82 10.10
C GLY A 146 -4.73 11.81 10.02
N LEU A 147 -4.13 12.75 9.28
CA LEU A 147 -2.67 12.85 9.14
C LEU A 147 -1.97 13.24 10.46
N ALA A 148 -2.58 14.12 11.26
CA ALA A 148 -2.03 14.52 12.55
C ALA A 148 -2.00 13.35 13.57
N ALA A 149 -3.03 12.50 13.58
CA ALA A 149 -3.09 11.34 14.47
C ALA A 149 -2.03 10.28 14.12
N VAL A 150 -1.71 10.10 12.83
CA VAL A 150 -0.66 9.16 12.38
C VAL A 150 0.73 9.68 12.76
N ALA A 151 1.00 10.97 12.57
CA ALA A 151 2.28 11.57 12.94
C ALA A 151 2.57 11.46 14.46
N ALA A 152 1.55 11.68 15.30
CA ALA A 152 1.68 11.54 16.75
C ALA A 152 2.02 10.09 17.19
N ARG A 153 1.40 9.08 16.56
CA ARG A 153 1.74 7.66 16.81
C ARG A 153 3.16 7.30 16.37
N CYS A 154 3.63 7.85 15.25
CA CYS A 154 5.02 7.66 14.82
C CYS A 154 6.03 8.27 15.80
N ALA A 155 5.76 9.46 16.32
CA ALA A 155 6.65 10.12 17.30
C ALA A 155 6.74 9.31 18.62
N LEU A 156 5.61 8.83 19.14
CA LEU A 156 5.56 8.00 20.35
C LEU A 156 6.27 6.64 20.19
N ARG A 157 6.20 6.04 18.99
CA ARG A 157 6.89 4.77 18.71
C ARG A 157 8.41 4.97 18.62
N TRP A 158 8.84 6.12 18.11
CA TRP A 158 10.27 6.44 17.96
C TRP A 158 10.95 6.73 19.31
N THR A 159 10.27 7.44 20.21
CA THR A 159 10.83 7.75 21.55
C THR A 159 10.96 6.50 22.43
N ARG A 160 10.08 5.49 22.28
CA ARG A 160 10.21 4.19 22.99
C ARG A 160 11.44 3.38 22.56
N ARG A 161 11.88 3.49 21.31
CA ARG A 161 13.07 2.75 20.81
C ARG A 161 14.39 3.39 21.21
N ARG A 162 14.39 4.65 21.64
CA ARG A 162 15.58 5.37 22.11
C ARG A 162 15.66 5.47 23.64
N ARG A 163 15.22 4.45 24.38
CA ARG A 163 15.74 4.29 25.75
C ARG A 163 17.20 3.83 25.59
N PRO A 164 18.20 4.67 25.92
CA PRO A 164 19.58 4.22 25.91
C PRO A 164 19.67 3.05 26.87
N VAL A 165 20.27 1.96 26.41
CA VAL A 165 20.75 0.89 27.26
C VAL A 165 21.60 1.58 28.33
N ARG A 166 21.11 1.62 29.57
CA ARG A 166 21.93 2.02 30.70
C ARG A 166 23.04 0.99 30.75
N GLU A 167 24.22 1.40 30.29
CA GLU A 167 25.44 0.63 30.45
C GLU A 167 25.60 0.36 31.94
N ASP A 168 25.66 -0.93 32.26
CA ASP A 168 25.79 -1.43 33.62
C ASP A 168 27.21 -1.10 34.12
N PRO A 169 27.36 -0.21 35.13
CA PRO A 169 28.67 0.30 35.55
C PRO A 169 29.55 -0.75 36.24
N LEU A 170 29.07 -1.98 36.43
CA LEU A 170 29.77 -3.03 37.18
C LEU A 170 30.83 -3.80 36.38
N ARG A 171 31.02 -3.53 35.08
CA ARG A 171 32.04 -4.23 34.26
C ARG A 171 33.46 -3.62 34.26
N ARG A 172 33.75 -2.61 35.08
CA ARG A 172 35.10 -1.98 35.18
C ARG A 172 35.84 -2.29 36.48
N ARG A 173 35.81 -3.53 36.97
CA ARG A 173 36.76 -4.01 37.98
C ARG A 173 37.12 -5.47 37.71
N ALA A 174 38.03 -5.67 36.79
CA ALA A 174 38.86 -6.88 36.64
C ALA A 174 40.18 -6.45 35.99
#